data_AF-A0A966W0L2-F1
#
_entry.id   AF-A0A966W0L2-F1
#
_cell.length_a   1.000
_cell.length_b   1.000
_cell.length_c   1.000
_cell.angle_alpha   90.00
_cell.angle_beta   90.00
_cell.angle_gamma   90.00
#
_symmetry.space_group_name_H-M   'P 1'
#
loop_
_entity.id
_entity.type
_entity.pdbx_description
1 polymer ?
#
loop_
_entity_poly.entity_id
_entity_poly.type
_entity_poly.pdbx_seq_one_letter_code
_entity_poly.pdbx_strand_id
1 'polypeptide(L)'
;MKPLNLMLLGVLLALPARADFKADVAAIRQVAGEGKGNAAAGTAWQSLAKGDAATLVSLLAAMDDANDFAANYLRSAVDAIVDRELTAGRKLPQAELEKFLADTKHNPRARRLAYELIARVSPATGEKLLPTFLNDPSVELRRDAVQRLIDAADKALAAQDKAAATKEFSQALTYARDEAQIKKVAGELRKLGQEVDLPRHFGFLTHWKLIGAFDNTKLVGFNTAYPPEQAVDLAAIYDGKLEKARWVDVATPNDYGMVDFNKPFGDMKGVTGYAYTEFNAAEARPAELRLGCKNGWKVWFNGKLLFGRDEYHRGARIDQYRLPVELKAGKNTILVKVCQNEEVKDWTKEWEFQLRVCDASGTAILAKDRQPTPKGPAGANKAEANK
;
A
#
# COMPACT_ATOMS: atom_id res chain seq x y z
N MET A 1 -73.18 35.83 31.91
CA MET A 1 -72.40 35.99 30.67
C MET A 1 -70.91 36.06 30.99
N LYS A 2 -70.15 35.02 30.59
CA LYS A 2 -68.79 35.01 30.02
C LYS A 2 -68.04 33.73 30.42
N PRO A 3 -67.21 33.18 29.51
CA PRO A 3 -67.08 31.74 29.35
C PRO A 3 -65.82 31.17 30.00
N LEU A 4 -65.90 29.87 30.27
CA LEU A 4 -64.82 28.98 30.68
C LEU A 4 -63.84 28.84 29.49
N ASN A 5 -62.65 29.43 29.58
CA ASN A 5 -61.57 29.21 28.61
C ASN A 5 -60.75 28.00 29.03
N LEU A 6 -60.97 26.89 28.32
CA LEU A 6 -60.14 25.70 28.37
C LEU A 6 -58.83 26.00 27.63
N MET A 7 -57.74 26.26 28.36
CA MET A 7 -56.40 26.35 27.78
C MET A 7 -55.90 24.95 27.44
N LEU A 8 -55.92 24.61 26.16
CA LEU A 8 -55.26 23.43 25.60
C LEU A 8 -53.74 23.67 25.65
N LEU A 9 -53.04 23.05 26.60
CA LEU A 9 -51.58 23.06 26.66
C LEU A 9 -51.06 22.09 25.59
N GLY A 10 -50.75 22.61 24.40
CA GLY A 10 -50.05 21.86 23.36
C GLY A 10 -48.63 21.55 23.81
N VAL A 11 -48.37 20.30 24.21
CA VAL A 11 -47.02 19.80 24.41
C VAL A 11 -46.38 19.67 23.04
N LEU A 12 -45.53 20.65 22.67
CA LEU A 12 -44.55 20.45 21.61
C LEU A 12 -43.58 19.36 22.08
N LEU A 13 -43.74 18.15 21.56
CA LEU A 13 -42.72 17.11 21.61
C LEU A 13 -41.50 17.59 20.80
N ALA A 14 -40.54 18.18 21.49
CA ALA A 14 -39.20 18.38 20.95
C ALA A 14 -38.55 17.01 20.74
N LEU A 15 -38.47 16.56 19.49
CA LEU A 15 -37.59 15.45 19.10
C LEU A 15 -36.16 15.81 19.52
N PRO A 16 -35.42 14.95 20.26
CA PRO A 16 -34.02 15.22 20.59
C PRO A 16 -33.20 15.08 19.31
N ALA A 17 -32.98 16.20 18.63
CA ALA A 17 -32.24 16.27 17.38
C ALA A 17 -30.72 16.33 17.66
N ARG A 18 -29.97 15.37 17.11
CA ARG A 18 -28.65 15.56 16.46
C ARG A 18 -27.44 16.10 17.26
N ALA A 19 -27.57 16.49 18.52
CA ALA A 19 -26.43 16.98 19.32
C ALA A 19 -25.42 15.86 19.70
N ASP A 20 -25.86 14.60 19.69
CA ASP A 20 -25.07 13.45 20.18
C ASP A 20 -24.05 12.93 19.15
N PHE A 21 -24.45 12.84 17.86
CA PHE A 21 -23.64 12.17 16.82
C PHE A 21 -22.23 12.73 16.67
N LYS A 22 -22.07 14.06 16.60
CA LYS A 22 -20.75 14.68 16.41
C LYS A 22 -19.85 14.48 17.63
N ALA A 23 -20.43 14.56 18.84
CA ALA A 23 -19.69 14.35 20.08
C ALA A 23 -19.23 12.89 20.20
N ASP A 24 -20.12 11.95 19.87
CA ASP A 24 -19.82 10.53 19.86
C ASP A 24 -18.72 10.16 18.86
N VAL A 25 -18.80 10.67 17.63
CA VAL A 25 -17.75 10.49 16.63
C VAL A 25 -16.43 11.08 17.12
N ALA A 26 -16.46 12.27 17.73
CA ALA A 26 -15.25 12.88 18.28
C ALA A 26 -14.64 12.03 19.40
N ALA A 27 -15.44 11.43 20.28
CA ALA A 27 -14.99 10.54 21.33
C ALA A 27 -14.34 9.26 20.77
N ILE A 28 -14.96 8.64 19.75
CA ILE A 28 -14.40 7.47 19.06
C ILE A 28 -13.06 7.81 18.38
N ARG A 29 -12.92 8.99 17.80
CA ARG A 29 -11.66 9.43 17.16
C ARG A 29 -10.50 9.62 18.14
N GLN A 30 -10.76 9.70 19.45
CA GLN A 30 -9.72 9.77 20.48
C GLN A 30 -9.12 8.41 20.86
N VAL A 31 -9.65 7.30 20.33
CA VAL A 31 -9.11 5.97 20.63
C VAL A 31 -7.69 5.85 20.08
N ALA A 32 -6.78 5.32 20.89
CA ALA A 32 -5.40 5.08 20.51
C ALA A 32 -4.87 3.76 21.11
N GLY A 33 -3.58 3.50 20.90
CA GLY A 33 -2.90 2.33 21.44
C GLY A 33 -3.05 2.20 22.96
N GLU A 34 -2.85 0.96 23.45
CA GLU A 34 -2.89 0.62 24.88
C GLU A 34 -4.25 0.92 25.56
N GLY A 35 -5.33 0.94 24.77
CA GLY A 35 -6.70 1.10 25.26
C GLY A 35 -7.09 2.53 25.64
N LYS A 36 -6.24 3.51 25.33
CA LYS A 36 -6.56 4.93 25.56
C LYS A 36 -7.84 5.32 24.81
N GLY A 37 -8.80 5.91 25.53
CA GLY A 37 -10.07 6.38 24.97
C GLY A 37 -11.16 5.32 24.82
N ASN A 38 -10.88 4.03 25.08
CA ASN A 38 -11.82 2.94 24.84
C ASN A 38 -13.14 3.06 25.61
N ALA A 39 -13.12 3.50 26.87
CA ALA A 39 -14.33 3.59 27.68
C ALA A 39 -15.32 4.63 27.11
N ALA A 40 -14.83 5.84 26.80
CA ALA A 40 -15.64 6.88 26.18
C ALA A 40 -16.13 6.45 24.79
N ALA A 41 -15.27 5.82 23.99
CA ALA A 41 -15.64 5.28 22.68
C ALA A 41 -16.70 4.18 22.77
N GLY A 42 -16.67 3.34 23.81
CA GLY A 42 -17.68 2.32 24.07
C GLY A 42 -19.05 2.93 24.34
N THR A 43 -19.12 3.98 25.18
CA THR A 43 -20.37 4.71 25.43
C THR A 43 -20.87 5.40 24.15
N ALA A 44 -19.99 6.10 23.43
CA ALA A 44 -20.32 6.76 22.18
C ALA A 44 -20.82 5.77 21.12
N TRP A 45 -20.17 4.61 21.00
CA TRP A 45 -20.59 3.54 20.10
C TRP A 45 -22.01 3.04 20.42
N GLN A 46 -22.34 2.84 21.70
CA GLN A 46 -23.68 2.43 22.11
C GLN A 46 -24.75 3.45 21.73
N SER A 47 -24.41 4.74 21.71
CA SER A 47 -25.33 5.78 21.23
C SER A 47 -25.46 5.73 19.71
N LEU A 48 -24.34 5.77 18.98
CA LEU A 48 -24.32 5.73 17.51
C LEU A 48 -25.02 4.49 16.95
N ALA A 49 -24.80 3.31 17.54
CA ALA A 49 -25.40 2.06 17.11
C ALA A 49 -26.93 2.03 17.27
N LYS A 50 -27.55 2.97 17.99
CA LYS A 50 -29.01 3.14 18.07
C LYS A 50 -29.59 3.97 16.92
N GLY A 51 -28.74 4.57 16.08
CA GLY A 51 -29.17 5.31 14.89
C GLY A 51 -29.97 4.47 13.89
N ASP A 52 -30.58 5.09 12.90
CA ASP A 52 -31.35 4.39 11.87
C ASP A 52 -30.59 4.34 10.54
N ALA A 53 -31.23 3.78 9.51
CA ALA A 53 -30.69 3.72 8.15
C ALA A 53 -30.19 5.09 7.63
N ALA A 54 -30.80 6.22 8.03
CA ALA A 54 -30.40 7.55 7.56
C ALA A 54 -29.05 8.02 8.15
N THR A 55 -28.57 7.38 9.22
CA THR A 55 -27.27 7.71 9.83
C THR A 55 -26.08 7.03 9.16
N LEU A 56 -26.31 6.00 8.34
CA LEU A 56 -25.25 5.15 7.77
C LEU A 56 -24.22 5.95 6.97
N VAL A 57 -24.65 6.82 6.07
CA VAL A 57 -23.72 7.64 5.25
C VAL A 57 -22.92 8.62 6.12
N SER A 58 -23.51 9.12 7.22
CA SER A 58 -22.78 9.99 8.16
C SER A 58 -21.71 9.21 8.92
N LEU A 59 -21.97 7.95 9.30
CA LEU A 59 -20.99 7.08 9.94
C LEU A 59 -19.85 6.70 8.99
N LEU A 60 -20.18 6.40 7.73
CA LEU A 60 -19.18 6.13 6.69
C LEU A 60 -18.28 7.36 6.47
N ALA A 61 -18.85 8.55 6.34
CA ALA A 61 -18.08 9.79 6.22
C ALA A 61 -17.22 10.08 7.48
N ALA A 62 -17.69 9.69 8.67
CA ALA A 62 -16.90 9.84 9.89
C ALA A 62 -15.60 9.03 9.88
N MET A 63 -15.46 8.03 9.01
CA MET A 63 -14.23 7.24 8.84
C MET A 63 -13.14 7.97 8.05
N ASP A 64 -13.43 9.09 7.38
CA ASP A 64 -12.45 9.85 6.59
C ASP A 64 -11.22 10.27 7.40
N ASP A 65 -11.44 10.74 8.64
CA ASP A 65 -10.38 11.16 9.55
C ASP A 65 -10.13 10.16 10.69
N ALA A 66 -10.62 8.92 10.57
CA ALA A 66 -10.48 7.91 11.62
C ALA A 66 -9.13 7.20 11.52
N ASN A 67 -8.47 7.02 12.67
CA ASN A 67 -7.38 6.05 12.78
C ASN A 67 -7.93 4.61 12.73
N ASP A 68 -7.04 3.61 12.67
CA ASP A 68 -7.43 2.20 12.54
C ASP A 68 -8.37 1.72 13.67
N PHE A 69 -8.14 2.17 14.91
CA PHE A 69 -8.98 1.79 16.04
C PHE A 69 -10.37 2.42 15.96
N ALA A 70 -10.42 3.73 15.68
CA ALA A 70 -11.66 4.48 15.53
C ALA A 70 -12.52 3.94 14.36
N ALA A 71 -11.87 3.58 13.25
CA ALA A 71 -12.54 3.00 12.09
C ALA A 71 -13.26 1.69 12.42
N ASN A 72 -12.68 0.85 13.31
CA ASN A 72 -13.32 -0.40 13.76
C ASN A 72 -14.59 -0.14 14.57
N TYR A 73 -14.59 0.86 15.45
CA TYR A 73 -15.81 1.27 16.18
C TYR A 73 -16.88 1.80 15.24
N LEU A 74 -16.53 2.67 14.29
CA LEU A 74 -17.50 3.21 13.34
C LEU A 74 -18.08 2.13 12.43
N ARG A 75 -17.24 1.19 11.94
CA ARG A 75 -17.69 0.04 11.15
C ARG A 75 -18.66 -0.84 11.94
N SER A 76 -18.35 -1.17 13.20
CA SER A 76 -19.24 -2.02 13.99
C SER A 76 -20.57 -1.33 14.35
N ALA A 77 -20.59 0.00 14.46
CA ALA A 77 -21.85 0.75 14.59
C ALA A 77 -22.68 0.68 13.31
N VAL A 78 -22.05 0.81 12.13
CA VAL A 78 -22.70 0.59 10.82
C VAL A 78 -23.29 -0.81 10.74
N ASP A 79 -22.52 -1.85 11.08
CA ASP A 79 -22.97 -3.24 11.04
C ASP A 79 -24.18 -3.47 11.97
N ALA A 80 -24.13 -2.94 13.20
CA ALA A 80 -25.24 -3.06 14.16
C ALA A 80 -26.53 -2.39 13.67
N ILE A 81 -26.43 -1.23 13.02
CA ILE A 81 -27.59 -0.55 12.42
C ILE A 81 -28.10 -1.38 11.24
N VAL A 82 -27.24 -1.75 10.31
CA VAL A 82 -27.61 -2.50 9.10
C VAL A 82 -28.32 -3.81 9.46
N ASP A 83 -27.77 -4.60 10.37
CA ASP A 83 -28.38 -5.86 10.78
C ASP A 83 -29.76 -5.63 11.43
N ARG A 84 -29.89 -4.64 12.32
CA ARG A 84 -31.19 -4.30 12.92
C ARG A 84 -32.22 -3.85 11.88
N GLU A 85 -31.82 -2.98 10.95
CA GLU A 85 -32.70 -2.49 9.88
C GLU A 85 -33.19 -3.64 8.99
N LEU A 86 -32.26 -4.50 8.53
CA LEU A 86 -32.58 -5.62 7.65
C LEU A 86 -33.40 -6.70 8.36
N THR A 87 -33.07 -7.06 9.61
CA THR A 87 -33.87 -8.01 10.40
C THR A 87 -35.30 -7.51 10.61
N ALA A 88 -35.49 -6.20 10.72
CA ALA A 88 -36.81 -5.60 10.82
C ALA A 88 -37.50 -5.35 9.46
N GLY A 89 -36.93 -5.85 8.35
CA GLY A 89 -37.48 -5.70 7.00
C GLY A 89 -37.41 -4.26 6.44
N ARG A 90 -36.65 -3.36 7.06
CA ARG A 90 -36.46 -1.98 6.60
C ARG A 90 -35.39 -1.91 5.50
N LYS A 91 -35.46 -0.86 4.68
CA LYS A 91 -34.56 -0.65 3.54
C LYS A 91 -33.37 0.21 3.93
N LEU A 92 -32.20 -0.10 3.37
CA LEU A 92 -31.02 0.76 3.46
C LEU A 92 -31.12 1.93 2.45
N PRO A 93 -30.42 3.06 2.68
CA PRO A 93 -30.46 4.23 1.82
C PRO A 93 -29.56 4.01 0.58
N GLN A 94 -30.03 3.21 -0.37
CA GLN A 94 -29.22 2.75 -1.50
C GLN A 94 -28.68 3.91 -2.35
N ALA A 95 -29.51 4.91 -2.68
CA ALA A 95 -29.10 6.03 -3.54
C ALA A 95 -27.99 6.87 -2.89
N GLU A 96 -28.07 7.07 -1.57
CA GLU A 96 -27.09 7.82 -0.80
C GLU A 96 -25.79 7.03 -0.63
N LEU A 97 -25.87 5.69 -0.46
CA LEU A 97 -24.70 4.81 -0.46
C LEU A 97 -23.99 4.81 -1.82
N GLU A 98 -24.72 4.77 -2.93
CA GLU A 98 -24.16 4.85 -4.28
C GLU A 98 -23.46 6.19 -4.52
N LYS A 99 -24.07 7.30 -4.08
CA LYS A 99 -23.47 8.64 -4.14
C LYS A 99 -22.20 8.72 -3.31
N PHE A 100 -22.19 8.17 -2.10
CA PHE A 100 -21.02 8.10 -1.23
C PHE A 100 -19.90 7.28 -1.87
N LEU A 101 -20.24 6.11 -2.41
CA LEU A 101 -19.28 5.21 -3.07
C LEU A 101 -18.64 5.86 -4.31
N ALA A 102 -19.39 6.67 -5.06
CA ALA A 102 -18.90 7.35 -6.25
C ALA A 102 -17.87 8.47 -5.96
N ASP A 103 -17.88 9.06 -4.76
CA ASP A 103 -16.89 10.08 -4.39
C ASP A 103 -15.58 9.41 -3.93
N THR A 104 -14.57 9.46 -4.80
CA THR A 104 -13.26 8.85 -4.57
C THR A 104 -12.40 9.56 -3.53
N LYS A 105 -12.86 10.71 -2.99
CA LYS A 105 -12.18 11.42 -1.91
C LYS A 105 -12.41 10.81 -0.54
N HIS A 106 -13.49 10.03 -0.37
CA HIS A 106 -13.75 9.33 0.88
C HIS A 106 -12.73 8.21 1.14
N ASN A 107 -12.59 7.84 2.42
CA ASN A 107 -11.70 6.79 2.87
C ASN A 107 -11.93 5.49 2.09
N PRO A 108 -10.87 4.84 1.55
CA PRO A 108 -10.99 3.60 0.80
C PRO A 108 -11.76 2.49 1.52
N ARG A 109 -11.60 2.34 2.84
CA ARG A 109 -12.29 1.32 3.65
C ARG A 109 -13.76 1.65 3.87
N ALA A 110 -14.10 2.93 4.01
CA ALA A 110 -15.49 3.37 4.10
C ALA A 110 -16.22 3.14 2.77
N ARG A 111 -15.57 3.47 1.64
CA ARG A 111 -16.10 3.18 0.31
C ARG A 111 -16.25 1.67 0.07
N ARG A 112 -15.28 0.87 0.50
CA ARG A 112 -15.41 -0.60 0.48
C ARG A 112 -16.66 -1.07 1.22
N LEU A 113 -16.86 -0.60 2.45
CA LEU A 113 -18.04 -0.95 3.24
C LEU A 113 -19.33 -0.51 2.56
N ALA A 114 -19.38 0.71 2.00
CA ALA A 114 -20.55 1.18 1.24
C ALA A 114 -20.89 0.25 0.06
N TYR A 115 -19.89 -0.20 -0.70
CA TYR A 115 -20.07 -1.19 -1.76
C TYR A 115 -20.60 -2.54 -1.25
N GLU A 116 -20.04 -3.05 -0.14
CA GLU A 116 -20.50 -4.29 0.49
C GLU A 116 -21.97 -4.20 0.90
N LEU A 117 -22.39 -3.06 1.46
CA LEU A 117 -23.79 -2.81 1.83
C LEU A 117 -24.72 -2.78 0.60
N ILE A 118 -24.32 -2.09 -0.47
CA ILE A 118 -25.09 -2.05 -1.73
C ILE A 118 -25.22 -3.46 -2.31
N ALA A 119 -24.11 -4.21 -2.41
CA ALA A 119 -24.11 -5.56 -2.95
C ALA A 119 -24.93 -6.53 -2.09
N ARG A 120 -24.97 -6.35 -0.77
CA ARG A 120 -25.78 -7.16 0.16
C ARG A 120 -27.28 -6.99 -0.08
N VAL A 121 -27.76 -5.76 -0.31
CA VAL A 121 -29.20 -5.48 -0.49
C VAL A 121 -29.64 -5.49 -1.95
N SER A 122 -28.71 -5.27 -2.88
CA SER A 122 -28.95 -5.25 -4.31
C SER A 122 -27.77 -5.90 -5.06
N PRO A 123 -27.69 -7.24 -5.10
CA PRO A 123 -26.60 -7.96 -5.76
C PRO A 123 -26.41 -7.55 -7.22
N ALA A 124 -27.49 -7.37 -7.98
CA ALA A 124 -27.45 -6.92 -9.37
C ALA A 124 -26.83 -5.53 -9.53
N THR A 125 -27.04 -4.62 -8.57
CA THR A 125 -26.40 -3.31 -8.57
C THR A 125 -24.90 -3.45 -8.27
N GLY A 126 -24.54 -4.27 -7.28
CA GLY A 126 -23.13 -4.59 -6.98
C GLY A 126 -22.38 -5.13 -8.20
N GLU A 127 -22.95 -6.11 -8.90
CA GLU A 127 -22.39 -6.69 -10.13
C GLU A 127 -22.22 -5.65 -11.26
N LYS A 128 -23.18 -4.72 -11.38
CA LYS A 128 -23.12 -3.63 -12.36
C LYS A 128 -22.04 -2.60 -12.02
N LEU A 129 -21.82 -2.32 -10.73
CA LEU A 129 -20.83 -1.35 -10.25
C LEU A 129 -19.40 -1.89 -10.34
N LEU A 130 -19.19 -3.18 -10.06
CA LEU A 130 -17.86 -3.77 -9.93
C LEU A 130 -16.88 -3.42 -11.08
N PRO A 131 -17.25 -3.48 -12.38
CA PRO A 131 -16.34 -3.15 -13.47
C PRO A 131 -15.87 -1.69 -13.47
N THR A 132 -16.62 -0.79 -12.84
CA THR A 132 -16.26 0.65 -12.77
C THR A 132 -15.05 0.90 -11.86
N PHE A 133 -14.70 -0.06 -11.00
CA PHE A 133 -13.59 0.10 -10.04
C PHE A 133 -12.21 -0.29 -10.58
N LEU A 134 -12.08 -0.63 -11.87
CA LEU A 134 -10.80 -1.07 -12.45
C LEU A 134 -9.64 -0.09 -12.24
N ASN A 135 -9.90 1.21 -12.19
CA ASN A 135 -8.89 2.23 -11.90
C ASN A 135 -9.18 2.99 -10.59
N ASP A 136 -9.95 2.39 -9.69
CA ASP A 136 -10.36 3.04 -8.44
C ASP A 136 -9.16 3.23 -7.49
N PRO A 137 -9.06 4.36 -6.77
CA PRO A 137 -7.97 4.56 -5.79
C PRO A 137 -8.05 3.60 -4.58
N SER A 138 -9.23 3.05 -4.27
CA SER A 138 -9.36 1.97 -3.30
C SER A 138 -8.86 0.67 -3.88
N VAL A 139 -7.70 0.22 -3.40
CA VAL A 139 -7.05 -1.02 -3.86
C VAL A 139 -7.93 -2.26 -3.65
N GLU A 140 -8.80 -2.28 -2.64
CA GLU A 140 -9.71 -3.40 -2.39
C GLU A 140 -10.85 -3.46 -3.40
N LEU A 141 -11.48 -2.32 -3.74
CA LEU A 141 -12.48 -2.26 -4.80
C LEU A 141 -11.85 -2.62 -6.15
N ARG A 142 -10.66 -2.09 -6.40
CA ARG A 142 -9.89 -2.39 -7.61
C ARG A 142 -9.55 -3.87 -7.72
N ARG A 143 -9.13 -4.49 -6.63
CA ARG A 143 -8.76 -5.91 -6.58
C ARG A 143 -9.90 -6.80 -7.07
N ASP A 144 -11.13 -6.54 -6.62
CA ASP A 144 -12.29 -7.34 -7.01
C ASP A 144 -12.70 -7.08 -8.47
N ALA A 145 -12.58 -5.84 -8.95
CA ALA A 145 -12.80 -5.52 -10.36
C ALA A 145 -11.80 -6.22 -11.28
N VAL A 146 -10.52 -6.26 -10.86
CA VAL A 146 -9.45 -6.99 -11.55
C VAL A 146 -9.71 -8.50 -11.49
N GLN A 147 -10.19 -9.01 -10.36
CA GLN A 147 -10.51 -10.44 -10.23
C GLN A 147 -11.53 -10.88 -11.27
N ARG A 148 -12.55 -10.06 -11.56
CA ARG A 148 -13.51 -10.33 -12.62
C ARG A 148 -12.87 -10.49 -14.01
N LEU A 149 -11.85 -9.69 -14.34
CA LEU A 149 -11.09 -9.85 -15.60
C LEU A 149 -10.28 -11.13 -15.59
N ILE A 150 -9.67 -11.46 -14.45
CA ILE A 150 -8.91 -12.70 -14.26
C ILE A 150 -9.83 -13.92 -14.45
N ASP A 151 -11.02 -13.92 -13.87
CA ASP A 151 -11.99 -15.00 -13.99
C ASP A 151 -12.50 -15.14 -15.44
N ALA A 152 -12.71 -14.01 -16.13
CA ALA A 152 -13.06 -14.00 -17.55
C ALA A 152 -11.93 -14.58 -18.42
N ALA A 153 -10.67 -14.24 -18.11
CA ALA A 153 -9.50 -14.78 -18.79
C ALA A 153 -9.34 -16.29 -18.56
N ASP A 154 -9.52 -16.75 -17.32
CA ASP A 154 -9.50 -18.17 -16.96
C ASP A 154 -10.60 -18.94 -17.69
N LYS A 155 -11.81 -18.38 -17.79
CA LYS A 155 -12.92 -18.96 -18.55
C LYS A 155 -12.59 -19.05 -20.06
N ALA A 156 -11.97 -18.02 -20.63
CA ALA A 156 -11.53 -18.04 -22.02
C ALA A 156 -10.44 -19.10 -22.26
N LEU A 157 -9.49 -19.25 -21.34
CA LEU A 157 -8.49 -20.32 -21.39
C LEU A 157 -9.13 -21.71 -21.36
N ALA A 158 -10.11 -21.92 -20.47
CA ALA A 158 -10.84 -23.19 -20.39
C ALA A 158 -11.61 -23.50 -21.69
N ALA A 159 -12.08 -22.46 -22.39
CA ALA A 159 -12.70 -22.55 -23.71
C ALA A 159 -11.68 -22.62 -24.86
N GLN A 160 -10.37 -22.71 -24.56
CA GLN A 160 -9.26 -22.69 -25.52
C GLN A 160 -9.15 -21.43 -26.39
N ASP A 161 -9.86 -20.35 -26.02
CA ASP A 161 -9.76 -19.05 -26.69
C ASP A 161 -8.56 -18.26 -26.12
N LYS A 162 -7.38 -18.57 -26.64
CA LYS A 162 -6.12 -17.93 -26.24
C LYS A 162 -6.11 -16.42 -26.52
N ALA A 163 -6.82 -15.96 -27.55
CA ALA A 163 -6.86 -14.56 -27.93
C ALA A 163 -7.66 -13.75 -26.90
N ALA A 164 -8.86 -14.23 -26.54
CA ALA A 164 -9.66 -13.61 -25.48
C ALA A 164 -8.95 -13.69 -24.12
N ALA A 165 -8.35 -14.82 -23.77
CA ALA A 165 -7.58 -14.96 -22.53
C ALA A 165 -6.43 -13.95 -22.46
N THR A 166 -5.64 -13.81 -23.53
CA THR A 166 -4.54 -12.85 -23.60
C THR A 166 -5.04 -11.42 -23.41
N LYS A 167 -6.16 -11.07 -24.04
CA LYS A 167 -6.77 -9.75 -23.92
C LYS A 167 -7.19 -9.45 -22.48
N GLU A 168 -7.95 -10.34 -21.85
CA GLU A 168 -8.48 -10.16 -20.49
C GLU A 168 -7.36 -10.14 -19.45
N PHE A 169 -6.36 -11.02 -19.56
CA PHE A 169 -5.18 -10.96 -18.69
C PHE A 169 -4.36 -9.69 -18.87
N SER A 170 -4.18 -9.21 -20.10
CA SER A 170 -3.43 -7.96 -20.35
C SER A 170 -4.15 -6.76 -19.73
N GLN A 171 -5.49 -6.75 -19.81
CA GLN A 171 -6.31 -5.74 -19.14
C GLN A 171 -6.20 -5.88 -17.62
N ALA A 172 -6.27 -7.10 -17.08
CA ALA A 172 -6.10 -7.35 -15.65
C ALA A 172 -4.75 -6.84 -15.15
N LEU A 173 -3.66 -7.13 -15.86
CA LEU A 173 -2.31 -6.70 -15.49
C LEU A 173 -2.22 -5.18 -15.40
N THR A 174 -2.76 -4.47 -16.39
CA THR A 174 -2.75 -2.99 -16.45
C THR A 174 -3.27 -2.36 -15.15
N TYR A 175 -4.35 -2.92 -14.62
CA TYR A 175 -5.07 -2.38 -13.47
C TYR A 175 -4.63 -3.00 -12.13
N ALA A 176 -4.08 -4.22 -12.13
CA ALA A 176 -3.72 -4.93 -10.91
C ALA A 176 -2.70 -4.16 -10.05
N ARG A 177 -2.94 -4.17 -8.73
CA ARG A 177 -2.05 -3.62 -7.70
C ARG A 177 -1.72 -4.62 -6.59
N ASP A 178 -2.47 -5.72 -6.53
CA ASP A 178 -2.22 -6.83 -5.62
C ASP A 178 -1.12 -7.75 -6.18
N GLU A 179 -0.16 -8.09 -5.34
CA GLU A 179 1.01 -8.88 -5.75
C GLU A 179 0.61 -10.26 -6.28
N ALA A 180 -0.31 -10.94 -5.60
CA ALA A 180 -0.71 -12.29 -5.97
C ALA A 180 -1.45 -12.30 -7.31
N GLN A 181 -2.34 -11.32 -7.54
CA GLN A 181 -2.98 -11.13 -8.84
C GLN A 181 -1.96 -10.85 -9.94
N ILE A 182 -1.02 -9.92 -9.71
CA ILE A 182 0.01 -9.58 -10.70
C ILE A 182 0.87 -10.80 -11.04
N LYS A 183 1.32 -11.55 -10.03
CA LYS A 183 2.12 -12.77 -10.21
C LYS A 183 1.37 -13.83 -11.02
N LYS A 184 0.09 -14.07 -10.71
CA LYS A 184 -0.76 -15.00 -11.46
C LYS A 184 -0.87 -14.56 -12.92
N VAL A 185 -1.32 -13.31 -13.14
CA VAL A 185 -1.60 -12.77 -14.47
C VAL A 185 -0.34 -12.73 -15.33
N ALA A 186 0.79 -12.26 -14.79
CA ALA A 186 2.07 -12.25 -15.48
C ALA A 186 2.53 -13.67 -15.86
N GLY A 187 2.33 -14.63 -14.96
CA GLY A 187 2.60 -16.06 -15.23
C GLY A 187 1.79 -16.60 -16.40
N GLU A 188 0.48 -16.35 -16.42
CA GLU A 188 -0.40 -16.79 -17.51
C GLU A 188 -0.09 -16.09 -18.84
N LEU A 189 0.15 -14.78 -18.82
CA LEU A 189 0.56 -14.03 -20.02
C LEU A 189 1.86 -14.58 -20.63
N ARG A 190 2.86 -14.89 -19.80
CA ARG A 190 4.12 -15.51 -20.27
C ARG A 190 3.90 -16.89 -20.86
N LYS A 191 3.01 -17.72 -20.29
CA LYS A 191 2.63 -19.02 -20.89
C LYS A 191 1.92 -18.86 -22.25
N LEU A 192 1.21 -17.74 -22.43
CA LEU A 192 0.59 -17.34 -23.70
C LEU A 192 1.57 -16.65 -24.67
N GLY A 193 2.87 -16.62 -24.36
CA GLY A 193 3.92 -16.06 -25.20
C GLY A 193 4.03 -14.53 -25.15
N GLN A 194 3.37 -13.87 -24.20
CA GLN A 194 3.51 -12.43 -24.00
C GLN A 194 4.72 -12.11 -23.14
N GLU A 195 5.46 -11.07 -23.52
CA GLU A 195 6.49 -10.50 -22.65
C GLU A 195 5.84 -9.67 -21.53
N VAL A 196 6.32 -9.85 -20.31
CA VAL A 196 5.84 -9.08 -19.13
C VAL A 196 7.03 -8.55 -18.35
N ASP A 197 7.16 -7.22 -18.31
CA ASP A 197 8.16 -6.47 -17.56
C ASP A 197 7.62 -6.10 -16.18
N LEU A 198 7.75 -7.03 -15.22
CA LEU A 198 7.31 -6.82 -13.85
C LEU A 198 8.06 -5.67 -13.14
N PRO A 199 9.40 -5.50 -13.31
CA PRO A 199 10.09 -4.37 -12.71
C PRO A 199 9.53 -3.02 -13.15
N ARG A 200 9.19 -2.87 -14.43
CA ARG A 200 8.52 -1.67 -14.92
C ARG A 200 7.09 -1.55 -14.38
N HIS A 201 6.31 -2.63 -14.38
CA HIS A 201 4.92 -2.63 -13.90
C HIS A 201 4.81 -2.19 -12.43
N PHE A 202 5.71 -2.68 -11.57
CA PHE A 202 5.77 -2.31 -10.17
C PHE A 202 6.49 -0.99 -9.88
N GLY A 203 7.29 -0.50 -10.82
CA GLY A 203 8.12 0.71 -10.63
C GLY A 203 9.42 0.45 -9.86
N PHE A 204 9.91 -0.80 -9.83
CA PHE A 204 11.20 -1.14 -9.22
C PHE A 204 12.35 -0.42 -9.91
N LEU A 205 13.29 0.08 -9.12
CA LEU A 205 14.54 0.64 -9.59
C LEU A 205 15.54 -0.50 -9.77
N THR A 206 16.04 -0.67 -10.99
CA THR A 206 16.84 -1.83 -11.38
C THR A 206 18.30 -1.49 -11.66
N HIS A 207 18.67 -0.21 -11.68
CA HIS A 207 20.02 0.27 -11.99
C HIS A 207 20.53 1.11 -10.82
N TRP A 208 21.67 0.69 -10.27
CA TRP A 208 22.24 1.24 -9.04
C TRP A 208 23.75 1.37 -9.16
N LYS A 209 24.29 2.34 -8.44
CA LYS A 209 25.72 2.39 -8.11
C LYS A 209 25.86 1.86 -6.70
N LEU A 210 26.65 0.81 -6.50
CA LEU A 210 26.91 0.25 -5.18
C LEU A 210 28.30 0.61 -4.69
N ILE A 211 28.46 0.82 -3.40
CA ILE A 211 29.77 0.96 -2.76
C ILE A 211 29.80 0.22 -1.42
N GLY A 212 30.89 -0.48 -1.17
CA GLY A 212 31.10 -1.29 0.01
C GLY A 212 32.36 -2.15 -0.16
N ALA A 213 32.65 -3.04 0.79
CA ALA A 213 32.00 -3.17 2.09
C ALA A 213 32.67 -2.29 3.16
N PHE A 214 31.89 -1.56 3.92
CA PHE A 214 32.31 -0.88 5.15
C PHE A 214 32.11 -1.77 6.37
N ASP A 215 32.68 -1.40 7.51
CA ASP A 215 32.54 -2.18 8.74
C ASP A 215 31.09 -2.18 9.29
N ASN A 216 30.68 -3.30 9.85
CA ASN A 216 29.46 -3.45 10.65
C ASN A 216 29.67 -4.52 11.74
N THR A 217 30.91 -4.79 12.13
CA THR A 217 31.20 -5.73 13.22
C THR A 217 30.53 -5.24 14.50
N LYS A 218 29.86 -6.16 15.22
CA LYS A 218 29.01 -5.84 16.38
C LYS A 218 27.92 -4.80 16.08
N LEU A 219 27.41 -4.77 14.84
CA LEU A 219 26.31 -3.90 14.40
C LEU A 219 26.62 -2.38 14.44
N VAL A 220 27.87 -1.99 14.60
CA VAL A 220 28.25 -0.56 14.71
C VAL A 220 27.93 0.23 13.44
N GLY A 221 28.01 -0.46 12.30
CA GLY A 221 27.89 0.12 10.96
C GLY A 221 26.54 0.78 10.73
N PHE A 222 25.45 0.33 11.36
CA PHE A 222 24.15 1.00 11.26
C PHE A 222 24.21 2.46 11.71
N ASN A 223 24.84 2.74 12.85
CA ASN A 223 24.94 4.08 13.45
C ASN A 223 26.13 4.88 12.93
N THR A 224 27.20 4.24 12.48
CA THR A 224 28.35 4.91 11.88
C THR A 224 27.96 5.65 10.59
N ALA A 225 28.19 6.95 10.55
CA ALA A 225 28.03 7.76 9.34
C ALA A 225 29.23 7.60 8.42
N TYR A 226 29.13 6.71 7.43
CA TYR A 226 30.18 6.54 6.41
C TYR A 226 30.12 7.69 5.38
N PRO A 227 31.20 7.93 4.62
CA PRO A 227 31.28 9.07 3.69
C PRO A 227 30.08 9.23 2.72
N PRO A 228 29.50 8.15 2.13
CA PRO A 228 28.33 8.28 1.26
C PRO A 228 27.10 8.94 1.90
N GLU A 229 26.97 8.93 3.24
CA GLU A 229 25.87 9.62 3.94
C GLU A 229 26.02 11.15 3.95
N GLN A 230 27.25 11.66 3.79
CA GLN A 230 27.56 13.09 3.80
C GLN A 230 27.50 13.68 2.40
N ALA A 231 28.16 13.01 1.44
CA ALA A 231 28.15 13.39 0.04
C ALA A 231 28.38 12.16 -0.85
N VAL A 232 27.60 12.07 -1.92
CA VAL A 232 27.79 11.04 -2.95
C VAL A 232 28.76 11.57 -4.00
N ASP A 233 30.04 11.26 -3.80
CA ASP A 233 31.07 11.41 -4.82
C ASP A 233 31.34 10.05 -5.48
N LEU A 234 30.93 9.92 -6.75
CA LEU A 234 31.01 8.67 -7.51
C LEU A 234 32.45 8.31 -7.95
N ALA A 235 33.39 9.26 -7.89
CA ALA A 235 34.79 9.03 -8.21
C ALA A 235 35.64 8.72 -6.96
N ALA A 236 35.08 8.92 -5.76
CA ALA A 236 35.80 8.75 -4.52
C ALA A 236 36.14 7.28 -4.22
N ILE A 237 37.22 7.13 -3.44
CA ILE A 237 37.73 5.85 -2.95
C ILE A 237 37.84 5.99 -1.43
N TYR A 238 37.21 5.07 -0.71
CA TYR A 238 37.21 5.10 0.76
C TYR A 238 37.89 3.89 1.36
N ASP A 239 38.25 3.97 2.63
CA ASP A 239 38.62 2.80 3.41
C ASP A 239 37.38 1.93 3.65
N GLY A 240 37.38 0.73 3.08
CA GLY A 240 36.43 -0.32 3.41
C GLY A 240 36.96 -1.23 4.52
N LYS A 241 36.18 -2.26 4.87
CA LYS A 241 36.49 -3.20 5.96
C LYS A 241 37.76 -4.00 5.70
N LEU A 242 37.91 -4.52 4.48
CA LEU A 242 39.05 -5.36 4.07
C LEU A 242 39.85 -4.71 2.92
N GLU A 243 39.15 -4.10 1.97
CA GLU A 243 39.73 -3.46 0.80
C GLU A 243 39.21 -2.02 0.64
N LYS A 244 39.79 -1.26 -0.29
CA LYS A 244 39.29 0.08 -0.62
C LYS A 244 37.91 -0.03 -1.27
N ALA A 245 36.94 0.72 -0.76
CA ALA A 245 35.59 0.78 -1.30
C ALA A 245 35.52 1.75 -2.48
N ARG A 246 34.93 1.31 -3.58
CA ARG A 246 34.71 2.09 -4.81
C ARG A 246 33.28 1.89 -5.31
N TRP A 247 32.75 2.87 -6.01
CA TRP A 247 31.46 2.72 -6.68
C TRP A 247 31.56 1.75 -7.86
N VAL A 248 30.59 0.85 -7.96
CA VAL A 248 30.42 -0.09 -9.08
C VAL A 248 29.01 0.00 -9.60
N ASP A 249 28.86 -0.06 -10.92
CA ASP A 249 27.55 -0.13 -11.57
C ASP A 249 26.97 -1.54 -11.45
N VAL A 250 25.75 -1.63 -10.92
CA VAL A 250 25.00 -2.88 -10.77
C VAL A 250 23.60 -2.70 -11.32
N ALA A 251 23.20 -3.64 -12.15
CA ALA A 251 21.85 -3.71 -12.66
C ALA A 251 21.26 -5.10 -12.39
N THR A 252 19.97 -5.17 -12.07
CA THR A 252 19.29 -6.43 -11.75
C THR A 252 18.16 -6.75 -12.74
N PRO A 253 18.14 -7.97 -13.31
CA PRO A 253 17.04 -8.44 -14.14
C PRO A 253 15.90 -9.08 -13.33
N ASN A 254 16.02 -9.14 -11.99
CA ASN A 254 15.04 -9.81 -11.13
C ASN A 254 13.66 -9.12 -11.28
N ASP A 255 12.59 -9.91 -11.42
CA ASP A 255 11.20 -9.44 -11.61
C ASP A 255 10.71 -8.49 -10.51
N TYR A 256 11.28 -8.60 -9.31
CA TYR A 256 10.98 -7.78 -8.15
C TYR A 256 12.09 -6.75 -7.85
N GLY A 257 13.03 -6.55 -8.77
CA GLY A 257 14.08 -5.54 -8.64
C GLY A 257 15.05 -5.80 -7.49
N MET A 258 15.22 -7.05 -7.05
CA MET A 258 16.15 -7.39 -5.98
C MET A 258 17.60 -7.08 -6.38
N VAL A 259 18.25 -6.25 -5.57
CA VAL A 259 19.66 -5.85 -5.69
C VAL A 259 20.46 -6.57 -4.63
N ASP A 260 21.46 -7.33 -5.08
CA ASP A 260 22.28 -8.18 -4.23
C ASP A 260 23.71 -7.61 -4.14
N PHE A 261 24.09 -7.17 -2.93
CA PHE A 261 25.42 -6.64 -2.65
C PHE A 261 26.50 -7.73 -2.64
N ASN A 262 26.13 -9.00 -2.44
CA ASN A 262 27.10 -10.09 -2.49
C ASN A 262 27.66 -10.32 -3.90
N LYS A 263 26.94 -9.92 -4.95
CA LYS A 263 27.43 -10.08 -6.34
C LYS A 263 28.75 -9.33 -6.60
N PRO A 264 28.86 -8.01 -6.31
CA PRO A 264 30.13 -7.29 -6.49
C PRO A 264 31.10 -7.43 -5.31
N PHE A 265 30.62 -7.73 -4.09
CA PHE A 265 31.45 -7.67 -2.88
C PHE A 265 31.70 -9.02 -2.20
N GLY A 266 31.07 -10.11 -2.65
CA GLY A 266 31.13 -11.42 -2.01
C GLY A 266 30.32 -11.51 -0.71
N ASP A 267 30.19 -12.75 -0.20
CA ASP A 267 29.35 -13.10 0.96
C ASP A 267 29.97 -12.68 2.31
N MET A 268 30.38 -11.42 2.44
CA MET A 268 31.01 -10.90 3.65
C MET A 268 30.03 -10.74 4.81
N LYS A 269 30.56 -10.79 6.05
CA LYS A 269 29.81 -10.67 7.31
C LYS A 269 30.23 -9.46 8.13
N GLY A 270 29.27 -8.93 8.88
CA GLY A 270 29.46 -7.69 9.64
C GLY A 270 29.90 -6.57 8.70
N VAL A 271 29.15 -6.36 7.61
CA VAL A 271 29.46 -5.37 6.59
C VAL A 271 28.31 -4.39 6.34
N THR A 272 28.64 -3.20 5.87
CA THR A 272 27.70 -2.17 5.43
C THR A 272 28.00 -1.78 3.99
N GLY A 273 26.97 -1.44 3.22
CA GLY A 273 27.13 -0.91 1.87
C GLY A 273 26.03 0.06 1.53
N TYR A 274 26.27 0.83 0.48
CA TYR A 274 25.36 1.86 0.01
C TYR A 274 25.00 1.61 -1.45
N ALA A 275 23.73 1.84 -1.77
CA ALA A 275 23.20 1.86 -3.12
C ALA A 275 22.71 3.26 -3.45
N TYR A 276 23.18 3.83 -4.54
CA TYR A 276 22.79 5.15 -5.03
C TYR A 276 22.14 5.03 -6.40
N THR A 277 21.09 5.83 -6.62
CA THR A 277 20.50 6.01 -7.95
C THR A 277 19.87 7.39 -8.07
N GLU A 278 19.70 7.85 -9.30
CA GLU A 278 18.99 9.09 -9.64
C GLU A 278 17.64 8.76 -10.25
N PHE A 279 16.62 9.54 -9.91
CA PHE A 279 15.26 9.38 -10.40
C PHE A 279 14.77 10.69 -11.02
N ASN A 280 14.64 10.71 -12.35
CA ASN A 280 14.21 11.89 -13.10
C ASN A 280 12.69 11.94 -13.23
N ALA A 281 12.01 12.65 -12.33
CA ALA A 281 10.56 12.75 -12.32
C ALA A 281 10.06 13.73 -13.39
N ALA A 282 8.94 13.40 -14.03
CA ALA A 282 8.36 14.26 -15.06
C ALA A 282 7.76 15.57 -14.51
N GLU A 283 7.27 15.53 -13.29
CA GLU A 283 6.60 16.63 -12.60
C GLU A 283 6.85 16.53 -11.09
N ALA A 284 6.60 17.62 -10.37
CA ALA A 284 6.59 17.59 -8.91
C ALA A 284 5.26 16.97 -8.43
N ARG A 285 5.33 15.97 -7.56
CA ARG A 285 4.15 15.27 -7.05
C ARG A 285 4.46 14.43 -5.79
N PRO A 286 3.44 14.14 -4.98
CA PRO A 286 3.55 13.12 -3.93
C PRO A 286 3.88 11.75 -4.53
N ALA A 287 4.75 11.01 -3.85
CA ALA A 287 5.12 9.65 -4.16
C ALA A 287 5.49 8.87 -2.90
N GLU A 288 5.71 7.57 -3.05
CA GLU A 288 6.25 6.69 -2.03
C GLU A 288 7.46 5.95 -2.56
N LEU A 289 8.54 5.94 -1.77
CA LEU A 289 9.60 4.94 -1.89
C LEU A 289 9.18 3.72 -1.07
N ARG A 290 9.01 2.58 -1.73
CA ARG A 290 8.64 1.34 -1.05
C ARG A 290 9.80 0.36 -1.07
N LEU A 291 10.19 -0.10 0.11
CA LEU A 291 11.38 -0.92 0.36
C LEU A 291 10.97 -2.29 0.90
N GLY A 292 11.66 -3.34 0.42
CA GLY A 292 11.76 -4.64 1.07
C GLY A 292 13.23 -4.94 1.35
N CYS A 293 13.55 -5.36 2.58
CA CYS A 293 14.92 -5.62 3.00
C CYS A 293 14.94 -6.56 4.23
N LYS A 294 15.83 -7.56 4.24
CA LYS A 294 16.03 -8.51 5.36
C LYS A 294 17.09 -8.04 6.37
N ASN A 295 17.86 -7.02 5.99
CA ASN A 295 19.05 -6.53 6.69
C ASN A 295 18.74 -5.17 7.35
N GLY A 296 19.63 -4.68 8.22
CA GLY A 296 19.49 -3.33 8.77
C GLY A 296 19.59 -2.28 7.66
N TRP A 297 18.76 -1.23 7.68
CA TRP A 297 18.70 -0.29 6.55
C TRP A 297 18.39 1.16 6.95
N LYS A 298 18.85 2.10 6.12
CA LYS A 298 18.47 3.52 6.15
C LYS A 298 18.26 4.04 4.73
N VAL A 299 17.33 4.96 4.53
CA VAL A 299 17.05 5.58 3.22
C VAL A 299 17.14 7.11 3.31
N TRP A 300 17.86 7.71 2.38
CA TRP A 300 17.89 9.14 2.15
C TRP A 300 17.26 9.47 0.80
N PHE A 301 16.58 10.60 0.76
CA PHE A 301 16.01 11.16 -0.44
C PHE A 301 16.41 12.62 -0.57
N ASN A 302 17.00 13.00 -1.71
CA ASN A 302 17.54 14.34 -1.94
C ASN A 302 18.48 14.81 -0.82
N GLY A 303 19.33 13.92 -0.31
CA GLY A 303 20.29 14.17 0.76
C GLY A 303 19.70 14.21 2.19
N LYS A 304 18.38 14.13 2.35
CA LYS A 304 17.73 14.10 3.66
C LYS A 304 17.45 12.66 4.09
N LEU A 305 17.87 12.29 5.30
CA LEU A 305 17.48 11.01 5.92
C LEU A 305 15.96 10.97 6.08
N LEU A 306 15.32 9.94 5.52
CA LEU A 306 13.89 9.70 5.71
C LEU A 306 13.66 8.91 7.00
N PHE A 307 14.21 7.69 7.03
CA PHE A 307 14.01 6.74 8.12
C PHE A 307 14.99 5.57 8.00
N GLY A 308 15.07 4.73 9.03
CA GLY A 308 15.78 3.46 9.00
C GLY A 308 15.41 2.55 10.16
N ARG A 309 15.74 1.27 10.02
CA ARG A 309 15.52 0.25 11.05
C ARG A 309 16.75 -0.63 11.19
N ASP A 310 17.20 -0.78 12.42
CA ASP A 310 18.28 -1.68 12.79
C ASP A 310 17.71 -3.07 13.13
N GLU A 311 17.07 -3.68 12.13
CA GLU A 311 16.34 -4.93 12.27
C GLU A 311 16.85 -5.93 11.23
N TYR A 312 17.14 -7.14 11.68
CA TYR A 312 17.70 -8.21 10.86
C TYR A 312 16.76 -9.41 10.86
N HIS A 313 16.81 -10.21 9.79
CA HIS A 313 16.21 -11.55 9.75
C HIS A 313 14.68 -11.58 9.86
N ARG A 314 13.99 -10.49 9.49
CA ARG A 314 12.52 -10.38 9.52
C ARG A 314 11.82 -10.79 8.21
N GLY A 315 12.52 -11.46 7.30
CA GLY A 315 12.08 -11.66 5.92
C GLY A 315 12.02 -10.33 5.16
N ALA A 316 11.81 -10.41 3.84
CA ALA A 316 11.58 -9.23 2.99
C ALA A 316 10.30 -9.44 2.21
N ARG A 317 9.29 -8.61 2.49
CA ARG A 317 8.06 -8.56 1.69
C ARG A 317 8.12 -7.38 0.74
N ILE A 318 7.44 -7.48 -0.40
CA ILE A 318 7.20 -6.29 -1.23
C ILE A 318 6.50 -5.23 -0.38
N ASP A 319 6.91 -3.98 -0.54
CA ASP A 319 6.31 -2.83 0.13
C ASP A 319 6.26 -2.91 1.67
N GLN A 320 7.17 -3.67 2.28
CA GLN A 320 7.26 -3.82 3.75
C GLN A 320 7.39 -2.48 4.46
N TYR A 321 8.12 -1.55 3.87
CA TYR A 321 8.25 -0.19 4.36
C TYR A 321 7.84 0.80 3.27
N ARG A 322 7.02 1.80 3.63
CA ARG A 322 6.55 2.85 2.73
C ARG A 322 7.01 4.19 3.28
N LEU A 323 7.78 4.91 2.48
CA LEU A 323 8.39 6.19 2.86
C LEU A 323 7.78 7.27 1.96
N PRO A 324 6.86 8.11 2.47
CA PRO A 324 6.28 9.19 1.69
C PRO A 324 7.35 10.23 1.36
N VAL A 325 7.36 10.68 0.11
CA VAL A 325 8.29 11.70 -0.40
C VAL A 325 7.57 12.65 -1.35
N GLU A 326 8.10 13.86 -1.49
CA GLU A 326 7.68 14.81 -2.50
C GLU A 326 8.72 14.83 -3.63
N LEU A 327 8.36 14.29 -4.79
CA LEU A 327 9.21 14.36 -5.97
C LEU A 327 9.31 15.81 -6.43
N LYS A 328 10.52 16.24 -6.79
CA LYS A 328 10.74 17.46 -7.57
C LYS A 328 10.69 17.11 -9.05
N ALA A 329 10.20 18.01 -9.89
CA ALA A 329 10.39 17.85 -11.34
C ALA A 329 11.89 17.79 -11.66
N GLY A 330 12.28 16.88 -12.55
CA GLY A 330 13.69 16.62 -12.86
C GLY A 330 14.34 15.66 -11.87
N LYS A 331 15.62 15.88 -11.61
CA LYS A 331 16.47 14.96 -10.83
C LYS A 331 16.08 14.91 -9.35
N ASN A 332 15.88 13.70 -8.85
CA ASN A 332 15.85 13.37 -7.43
C ASN A 332 16.92 12.31 -7.14
N THR A 333 17.52 12.32 -5.95
CA THR A 333 18.55 11.34 -5.57
C THR A 333 18.05 10.42 -4.48
N ILE A 334 18.40 9.14 -4.57
CA ILE A 334 18.03 8.11 -3.59
C ILE A 334 19.32 7.41 -3.16
N LEU A 335 19.54 7.34 -1.85
CA LEU A 335 20.63 6.59 -1.24
C LEU A 335 20.04 5.59 -0.25
N VAL A 336 20.44 4.33 -0.35
CA VAL A 336 20.03 3.26 0.56
C VAL A 336 21.28 2.70 1.22
N LYS A 337 21.30 2.67 2.55
CA LYS A 337 22.29 1.94 3.34
C LYS A 337 21.73 0.57 3.68
N VAL A 338 22.53 -0.48 3.51
CA VAL A 338 22.17 -1.86 3.86
C VAL A 338 23.30 -2.47 4.67
N CYS A 339 22.98 -2.94 5.88
CA CYS A 339 23.93 -3.44 6.87
C CYS A 339 23.67 -4.93 7.08
N GLN A 340 24.65 -5.80 6.82
CA GLN A 340 24.63 -7.24 7.09
C GLN A 340 25.32 -7.55 8.43
N ASN A 341 24.76 -8.47 9.21
CA ASN A 341 25.32 -8.84 10.52
C ASN A 341 26.34 -9.99 10.42
N GLU A 342 26.79 -10.50 11.58
CA GLU A 342 27.82 -11.54 11.69
C GLU A 342 27.25 -12.96 11.80
N GLU A 343 25.93 -13.15 11.59
CA GLU A 343 25.31 -14.47 11.67
C GLU A 343 25.72 -15.34 10.47
N VAL A 344 26.15 -16.58 10.77
CA VAL A 344 26.75 -17.50 9.80
C VAL A 344 25.84 -18.66 9.38
N LYS A 345 24.58 -18.64 9.80
CA LYS A 345 23.60 -19.65 9.39
C LYS A 345 23.35 -19.56 7.87
N ASP A 346 23.02 -20.69 7.24
CA ASP A 346 22.85 -20.73 5.79
C ASP A 346 21.75 -19.81 5.26
N TRP A 347 20.76 -19.49 6.09
CA TRP A 347 19.63 -18.60 5.78
C TRP A 347 19.90 -17.12 6.09
N THR A 348 21.12 -16.75 6.52
CA THR A 348 21.51 -15.36 6.82
C THR A 348 22.54 -14.80 5.84
N LYS A 349 22.59 -15.36 4.62
CA LYS A 349 23.58 -14.99 3.60
C LYS A 349 23.17 -13.76 2.80
N GLU A 350 21.86 -13.57 2.64
CA GLU A 350 21.31 -12.50 1.83
C GLU A 350 21.73 -11.12 2.36
N TRP A 351 22.35 -10.35 1.49
CA TRP A 351 22.67 -8.94 1.68
C TRP A 351 22.06 -8.17 0.52
N GLU A 352 20.76 -7.96 0.62
CA GLU A 352 19.94 -7.58 -0.53
C GLU A 352 18.81 -6.63 -0.13
N PHE A 353 18.35 -5.86 -1.10
CA PHE A 353 17.17 -5.03 -0.97
C PHE A 353 16.47 -4.86 -2.31
N GLN A 354 15.20 -4.46 -2.26
CA GLN A 354 14.46 -3.98 -3.43
C GLN A 354 13.79 -2.66 -3.09
N LEU A 355 13.78 -1.72 -4.04
CA LEU A 355 13.13 -0.43 -3.87
C LEU A 355 12.39 -0.03 -5.14
N ARG A 356 11.16 0.46 -4.98
CA ARG A 356 10.32 0.98 -6.07
C ARG A 356 9.79 2.38 -5.77
N VAL A 357 9.41 3.09 -6.83
CA VAL A 357 8.75 4.40 -6.76
C VAL A 357 7.33 4.29 -7.30
N CYS A 358 6.35 4.65 -6.48
CA CYS A 358 4.93 4.55 -6.84
C CYS A 358 4.08 5.63 -6.15
N ASP A 359 2.82 5.78 -6.56
CA ASP A 359 1.85 6.58 -5.82
C ASP A 359 1.26 5.82 -4.62
N ALA A 360 0.38 6.47 -3.85
CA ALA A 360 -0.26 5.86 -2.67
C ALA A 360 -1.07 4.59 -2.99
N SER A 361 -1.62 4.47 -4.20
CA SER A 361 -2.33 3.26 -4.66
C SER A 361 -1.38 2.12 -5.05
N GLY A 362 -0.07 2.39 -5.10
CA GLY A 362 0.95 1.45 -5.57
C GLY A 362 1.10 1.45 -7.09
N THR A 363 0.57 2.43 -7.81
CA THR A 363 0.82 2.59 -9.25
C THR A 363 2.23 3.10 -9.48
N ALA A 364 3.00 2.43 -10.34
CA ALA A 364 4.37 2.83 -10.66
C ALA A 364 4.44 4.28 -11.15
N ILE A 365 5.41 5.03 -10.60
CA ILE A 365 5.83 6.31 -11.15
C ILE A 365 7.18 6.04 -11.80
N LEU A 366 7.27 6.23 -13.11
CA LEU A 366 8.46 5.91 -13.88
C LEU A 366 9.29 7.18 -14.13
N ALA A 367 10.62 7.05 -14.01
CA ALA A 367 11.53 8.12 -14.40
C ALA A 367 11.45 8.36 -15.92
N LYS A 368 11.61 9.62 -16.35
CA LYS A 368 11.61 10.02 -17.76
C LYS A 368 12.70 9.33 -18.57
N ASP A 369 13.85 9.12 -17.94
CA ASP A 369 15.05 8.51 -18.50
C ASP A 369 15.24 7.07 -17.99
N ARG A 370 14.15 6.42 -17.54
CA ARG A 370 14.20 5.02 -17.08
C ARG A 370 14.86 4.16 -18.16
N GLN A 371 16.00 3.59 -17.82
CA GLN A 371 16.69 2.61 -18.64
C GLN A 371 15.85 1.33 -18.77
N PRO A 372 15.97 0.56 -19.87
CA PRO A 372 15.31 -0.73 -20.00
C PRO A 372 15.64 -1.65 -18.81
N THR A 373 14.66 -2.47 -18.41
CA THR A 373 14.89 -3.54 -17.44
C THR A 373 15.99 -4.47 -17.99
N PRO A 374 17.06 -4.74 -17.23
CA PRO A 374 18.13 -5.64 -17.67
C PRO A 374 17.55 -7.01 -18.05
N LYS A 375 18.05 -7.59 -19.14
CA LYS A 375 17.68 -8.96 -19.51
C LYS A 375 18.52 -9.93 -18.69
N GLY A 376 17.86 -10.78 -17.91
CA GLY A 376 18.51 -11.87 -17.19
C GLY A 376 18.70 -13.10 -18.09
N PRO A 377 19.53 -14.08 -17.67
CA PRO A 377 19.54 -15.37 -18.32
C PRO A 377 18.13 -15.99 -18.26
N ALA A 378 17.71 -16.65 -19.34
CA ALA A 378 16.38 -17.26 -19.44
C ALA A 378 16.15 -18.22 -18.25
N GLY A 379 15.18 -17.91 -17.38
CA GLY A 379 14.83 -18.75 -16.23
C GLY A 379 15.28 -18.26 -14.84
N ALA A 380 16.00 -17.14 -14.73
CA ALA A 380 16.41 -16.57 -13.44
C ALA A 380 15.23 -16.18 -12.52
N ASN A 381 14.03 -15.99 -13.07
CA ASN A 381 12.85 -15.52 -12.34
C ASN A 381 12.12 -16.63 -11.54
N LYS A 382 12.60 -17.88 -11.54
CA LYS A 382 11.94 -19.01 -10.87
C LYS A 382 12.33 -19.19 -9.39
N ALA A 383 13.41 -18.58 -8.91
CA ALA A 383 14.06 -18.99 -7.67
C ALA A 383 13.40 -18.47 -6.37
N GLU A 384 12.62 -17.38 -6.41
CA GLU A 384 12.19 -16.70 -5.18
C GLU A 384 10.69 -16.82 -4.88
N ALA A 385 9.93 -17.51 -5.73
CA ALA A 385 8.49 -17.71 -5.54
C ALA A 385 8.11 -18.61 -4.34
N ASN A 386 9.09 -19.22 -3.65
CA ASN A 386 8.92 -20.26 -2.63
C ASN A 386 9.69 -20.02 -1.32
N LYS A 387 10.08 -18.77 -0.99
CA LYS A 387 10.67 -18.44 0.31
C LYS A 387 9.93 -17.33 1.02
#